data_AF-A0A837DAU9-F1
#
_entry.id   AF-A0A837DAU9-F1
#
_cell.length_a   1.000
_cell.length_b   1.000
_cell.length_c   1.000
_cell.angle_alpha   90.00
_cell.angle_beta   90.00
_cell.angle_gamma   90.00
#
_symmetry.space_group_name_H-M   'P 1'
#
loop_
_entity.id
_entity.type
_entity.pdbx_description
1 polymer ?
#
loop_
_entity_poly.entity_id
_entity_poly.type
_entity_poly.pdbx_seq_one_letter_code
_entity_poly.pdbx_strand_id
1 'polypeptide(L)'
;MGIRESSVGEAVDVGLGVEEATFNSREAALIPDPDGGCIIALALTETSRVDVGVTGIDTEEACQLVEQVTEIVEPRLPGGN
;
A
#
# COMPACT_ATOMS: atom_id res chain seq x y z
N MET A 1 -8.71 -1.53 4.61
CA MET A 1 -7.56 -2.43 4.86
C MET A 1 -8.00 -3.86 4.61
N GLY A 2 -7.25 -4.62 3.83
CA GLY A 2 -7.52 -6.03 3.56
C GLY A 2 -6.21 -6.82 3.40
N ILE A 3 -6.28 -8.14 3.58
CA ILE A 3 -5.15 -9.04 3.29
C ILE A 3 -5.38 -9.74 1.94
N ARG A 4 -4.32 -9.88 1.14
CA ARG A 4 -4.35 -10.63 -0.13
C ARG A 4 -3.24 -11.66 -0.19
N GLU A 5 -3.54 -12.79 -0.82
CA GLU A 5 -2.59 -13.87 -1.08
C GLU A 5 -1.95 -13.65 -2.47
N SER A 6 -1.08 -12.65 -2.53
CA SER A 6 -0.31 -12.24 -3.71
C SER A 6 0.85 -11.36 -3.25
N SER A 7 1.98 -11.42 -3.96
CA SER A 7 3.16 -10.59 -3.66
C SER A 7 2.93 -9.11 -4.01
N VAL A 8 3.85 -8.23 -3.59
CA VAL A 8 3.77 -6.79 -3.92
C VAL A 8 3.99 -6.54 -5.40
N GLY A 9 4.87 -7.29 -6.07
CA GLY A 9 5.08 -7.22 -7.52
C GLY A 9 3.85 -7.60 -8.37
N GLU A 10 2.83 -8.19 -7.76
CA GLU A 10 1.52 -8.47 -8.37
C GLU A 10 0.50 -7.35 -8.06
N ALA A 11 0.95 -6.18 -7.65
CA ALA A 11 0.12 -4.99 -7.54
C ALA A 11 -0.46 -4.62 -8.91
N VAL A 12 -1.74 -4.29 -8.94
CA VAL A 12 -2.44 -3.93 -10.19
C VAL A 12 -2.49 -2.42 -10.28
N ASP A 13 -1.92 -1.88 -11.37
CA ASP A 13 -2.09 -0.49 -11.76
C ASP A 13 -3.56 -0.19 -12.05
N VAL A 14 -4.09 0.88 -11.46
CA VAL A 14 -5.48 1.33 -11.65
C VAL A 14 -5.58 2.56 -12.57
N GLY A 15 -4.48 3.05 -13.12
CA GLY A 15 -4.46 4.06 -14.17
C GLY A 15 -3.38 5.14 -14.06
N LEU A 16 -2.63 5.18 -12.95
CA LEU A 16 -1.57 6.15 -12.70
C LEU A 16 -0.18 5.51 -12.51
N GLY A 17 -0.08 4.20 -12.72
CA GLY A 17 1.13 3.43 -12.50
C GLY A 17 1.17 2.78 -11.12
N VAL A 18 2.24 2.02 -10.91
CA VAL A 18 2.62 1.48 -9.61
C VAL A 18 4.01 2.01 -9.29
N GLU A 19 4.15 2.63 -8.13
CA GLU A 19 5.44 3.11 -7.63
C GLU A 19 5.96 2.14 -6.57
N GLU A 20 7.14 1.58 -6.80
CA GLU A 20 7.81 0.73 -5.81
C GLU A 20 8.30 1.59 -4.65
N ALA A 21 8.01 1.15 -3.43
CA ALA A 21 8.36 1.83 -2.20
C ALA A 21 8.87 0.83 -1.16
N THR A 22 9.48 1.36 -0.10
CA THR A 22 9.88 0.55 1.06
C THR A 22 9.42 1.27 2.31
N PHE A 23 8.62 0.58 3.12
CA PHE A 23 8.23 1.07 4.46
C PHE A 23 8.99 0.27 5.50
N ASN A 24 9.88 0.95 6.23
CA ASN A 24 10.88 0.32 7.10
C ASN A 24 11.75 -0.69 6.33
N SER A 25 11.56 -1.98 6.59
CA SER A 25 12.30 -3.08 5.95
C SER A 25 11.40 -3.97 5.09
N ARG A 26 10.23 -3.46 4.69
CA ARG A 26 9.24 -4.19 3.88
C ARG A 26 9.07 -3.54 2.52
N GLU A 27 9.08 -4.40 1.50
CA GLU A 27 8.70 -4.02 0.15
C GLU A 27 7.24 -3.56 0.11
N ALA A 28 6.98 -2.52 -0.66
CA ALA A 28 5.67 -1.97 -0.86
C ALA A 28 5.47 -1.45 -2.28
N ALA A 29 4.21 -1.34 -2.68
CA ALA A 29 3.79 -0.73 -3.93
C ALA A 29 2.74 0.32 -3.63
N LEU A 30 3.00 1.56 -4.02
CA LEU A 30 2.04 2.66 -4.02
C LEU A 30 1.26 2.64 -5.33
N ILE A 31 -0.06 2.71 -5.23
CA ILE A 31 -0.99 2.57 -6.34
C ILE A 31 -1.97 3.75 -6.27
N PRO A 32 -1.67 4.88 -6.95
CA PRO A 32 -2.55 6.02 -7.01
C PRO A 32 -3.78 5.73 -7.87
N ASP A 33 -4.96 6.19 -7.45
CA ASP A 33 -6.22 6.02 -8.17
C ASP A 33 -6.61 7.33 -8.88
N PRO A 34 -6.76 7.36 -10.22
CA PRO A 34 -7.17 8.57 -10.94
C PRO A 34 -8.59 9.04 -10.61
N ASP A 35 -9.45 8.17 -10.07
CA ASP A 35 -10.83 8.48 -9.68
C ASP A 35 -10.94 8.96 -8.22
N GLY A 36 -9.81 9.14 -7.53
CA GLY A 36 -9.74 9.69 -6.18
C GLY A 36 -9.50 8.63 -5.10
N GLY A 37 -8.22 8.45 -4.77
CA GLY A 37 -7.78 7.52 -3.74
C GLY A 37 -6.32 7.11 -3.93
N CYS A 38 -5.81 6.33 -2.99
CA CYS A 38 -4.49 5.77 -3.06
C CYS A 38 -4.39 4.52 -2.18
N ILE A 39 -3.71 3.49 -2.70
CA ILE A 39 -3.53 2.21 -2.03
C ILE A 39 -2.03 1.95 -1.89
N ILE A 40 -1.60 1.51 -0.70
CA ILE A 40 -0.30 0.91 -0.48
C ILE A 40 -0.49 -0.60 -0.27
N ALA A 41 0.11 -1.39 -1.15
CA ALA A 41 0.26 -2.82 -1.00
C ALA A 41 1.58 -3.12 -0.29
N LEU A 42 1.52 -3.59 0.95
CA LEU A 42 2.67 -3.81 1.83
C LEU A 42 2.94 -5.31 2.03
N ALA A 43 4.18 -5.75 1.79
CA ALA A 43 4.55 -7.15 1.94
C ALA A 43 4.44 -7.62 3.40
N LEU A 44 3.68 -8.70 3.63
CA LEU A 44 3.66 -9.43 4.91
C LEU A 44 4.64 -10.61 4.88
N THR A 45 4.55 -11.41 3.82
CA THR A 45 5.43 -12.55 3.50
C THR A 45 5.74 -12.49 1.99
N GLU A 46 6.53 -13.43 1.47
CA GLU A 46 6.81 -13.51 0.03
C GLU A 46 5.54 -13.69 -0.83
N THR A 47 4.45 -14.20 -0.27
CA THR A 47 3.20 -14.52 -0.99
C THR A 47 1.96 -13.88 -0.37
N SER A 48 2.12 -12.96 0.57
CA SER A 48 0.99 -12.31 1.24
C SER A 48 1.29 -10.84 1.46
N ARG A 49 0.26 -10.02 1.29
CA ARG A 49 0.35 -8.57 1.47
C ARG A 49 -0.86 -8.01 2.17
N VAL A 50 -0.68 -6.82 2.74
CA VAL A 50 -1.74 -5.98 3.30
C VAL A 50 -1.93 -4.79 2.37
N ASP A 51 -3.17 -4.56 1.96
CA ASP A 51 -3.54 -3.36 1.25
C ASP A 51 -4.11 -2.34 2.25
N VAL A 52 -3.41 -1.22 2.41
CA VAL A 52 -3.88 -0.02 3.12
C VAL A 52 -4.39 0.95 2.07
N GLY A 53 -5.56 1.54 2.26
CA GLY A 53 -6.13 2.42 1.24
C GLY A 53 -6.93 3.55 1.86
N VAL A 54 -6.78 4.73 1.27
CA VAL A 54 -7.59 5.93 1.50
C VAL A 54 -8.33 6.22 0.20
N THR A 55 -9.63 6.48 0.28
CA THR A 55 -10.50 6.67 -0.90
C THR A 55 -11.49 7.80 -0.66
N GLY A 56 -12.05 8.36 -1.72
CA GLY A 56 -13.10 9.38 -1.64
C GLY A 56 -12.60 10.80 -1.37
N ILE A 57 -11.31 11.04 -1.60
CA ILE A 57 -10.66 12.36 -1.59
C ILE A 57 -9.74 12.47 -2.80
N ASP A 58 -9.12 13.63 -2.98
CA ASP A 58 -8.12 13.86 -4.03
C ASP A 58 -6.98 12.83 -3.97
N THR A 59 -6.49 12.41 -5.13
CA THR A 59 -5.45 11.36 -5.26
C THR A 59 -4.15 11.74 -4.56
N GLU A 60 -3.68 12.98 -4.70
CA GLU A 60 -2.43 13.42 -4.06
C GLU A 60 -2.60 13.46 -2.54
N GLU A 61 -3.73 13.97 -2.06
CA GLU A 61 -4.06 13.99 -0.62
C GLU A 61 -4.21 12.57 -0.07
N ALA A 62 -4.84 11.66 -0.82
CA ALA A 62 -4.99 10.25 -0.45
C ALA A 62 -3.64 9.55 -0.35
N CYS A 63 -2.70 9.81 -1.26
CA CYS A 63 -1.37 9.23 -1.19
C CYS A 63 -0.58 9.72 0.04
N GLN A 64 -0.64 11.02 0.35
CA GLN A 64 -0.01 11.56 1.55
C GLN A 64 -0.62 10.99 2.85
N LEU A 65 -1.93 10.77 2.88
CA LEU A 65 -2.61 10.21 4.05
C LEU A 65 -2.37 8.69 4.18
N VAL A 66 -2.40 7.94 3.08
CA VAL A 66 -2.18 6.49 3.14
C VAL A 66 -0.75 6.16 3.56
N GLU A 67 0.25 6.98 3.19
CA GLU A 67 1.63 6.87 3.69
C GLU A 67 1.68 7.00 5.22
N GLN A 68 1.10 8.07 5.78
CA GLN A 68 1.05 8.29 7.24
C GLN A 68 0.32 7.16 7.97
N VAL A 69 -0.79 6.66 7.40
CA VAL A 69 -1.51 5.51 7.97
C VAL A 69 -0.63 4.26 7.92
N THR A 70 0.11 4.05 6.84
CA THR A 70 1.00 2.90 6.66
C THR A 70 2.14 2.91 7.67
N GLU A 71 2.73 4.06 7.97
CA GLU A 71 3.75 4.20 9.04
C GLU A 71 3.22 3.78 10.43
N ILE A 72 1.92 3.98 10.69
CA ILE A 72 1.28 3.58 11.95
C ILE A 72 0.93 2.09 11.96
N VAL A 73 0.56 1.53 10.81
CA VAL A 73 0.08 0.15 10.68
C VAL A 73 1.25 -0.83 10.57
N GLU A 74 2.30 -0.51 9.80
CA GLU A 74 3.49 -1.36 9.59
C GLU A 74 4.05 -1.97 10.88
N PRO A 75 4.35 -1.21 11.96
CA PRO A 75 4.91 -1.76 13.19
C PRO A 75 3.94 -2.67 13.96
N ARG A 76 2.64 -2.65 13.61
CA ARG A 76 1.62 -3.51 14.21
C ARG A 76 1.37 -4.78 13.40
N LEU A 77 1.95 -4.89 12.20
CA LEU A 77 1.78 -6.05 11.35
C LEU A 77 2.64 -7.22 11.84
N PRO A 78 2.11 -8.45 11.80
CA PRO A 78 2.87 -9.64 12.16
C PRO A 78 4.08 -9.84 11.24
N GLY A 79 5.15 -10.41 11.79
CA GLY A 79 6.42 -10.57 11.08
C GLY A 79 7.29 -9.32 11.08
N GLY A 80 6.96 -8.31 11.90
CA GLY A 80 7.91 -7.24 12.25
C GLY A 80 9.09 -7.90 12.95
N ASN A 81 10.29 -7.69 12.39
CA ASN A 81 11.53 -8.27 12.90
C ASN A 81 11.93 -7.61 14.22
#